data_AF-A0A0B1T9Q1-F1
#
_entry.id   AF-A0A0B1T9Q1-F1
#
_cell.length_a   1.000
_cell.length_b   1.000
_cell.length_c   1.000
_cell.angle_alpha   90.00
_cell.angle_beta   90.00
_cell.angle_gamma   90.00
#
_symmetry.space_group_name_H-M   'P 1'
#
loop_
_entity.id
_entity.type
_entity.pdbx_description
1 polymer ?
#
loop_
_entity_poly.entity_id
_entity_poly.type
_entity_poly.pdbx_seq_one_letter_code
_entity_poly.pdbx_strand_id
1 'polypeptide(L)'
;MCHRRMNCDGYERLSNGSCIQCAEGWLGPDCDAINCNGHGTPNYDLTNCNCEKPYSGQFCETFVTKDVYSYYNNIVSRTGALGVLACIPLLIIYATCDRYAKRRQRERVEKHLTGTMIKQPNRTVNRNAIESLLHSSDEE
;
A
#
# COMPACT_ATOMS: atom_id res chain seq x y z
N MET A 1 -30.46 -13.26 29.62
CA MET A 1 -29.75 -12.09 29.09
C MET A 1 -28.66 -12.57 28.15
N CYS A 2 -28.65 -12.11 26.90
CA CYS A 2 -27.58 -12.42 25.96
C CYS A 2 -26.51 -11.34 26.07
N HIS A 3 -25.28 -11.75 26.38
CA HIS A 3 -24.12 -10.87 26.28
C HIS A 3 -23.55 -10.95 24.86
N ARG A 4 -23.01 -9.83 24.37
CA ARG A 4 -22.30 -9.80 23.09
C ARG A 4 -21.03 -10.65 23.18
N ARG A 5 -20.58 -11.15 22.03
CA ARG A 5 -19.37 -11.97 21.97
C ARG A 5 -18.15 -11.11 22.35
N MET A 6 -17.39 -11.60 23.32
CA MET A 6 -16.13 -10.99 23.75
C MET A 6 -14.99 -11.46 22.83
N ASN A 7 -14.27 -10.52 22.21
CA ASN A 7 -13.17 -10.81 21.28
C ASN A 7 -11.82 -10.54 21.93
N CYS A 8 -11.41 -11.47 22.78
CA CYS A 8 -10.25 -11.27 23.64
C CYS A 8 -9.03 -11.95 23.06
N ASP A 9 -7.87 -11.38 23.33
CA ASP A 9 -6.59 -11.91 22.88
C ASP A 9 -6.20 -13.07 23.81
N GLY A 10 -6.63 -14.27 23.45
CA GLY A 10 -6.45 -15.49 24.23
C GLY A 10 -7.55 -15.78 25.26
N TYR A 11 -7.26 -16.79 26.09
CA TYR A 11 -8.21 -17.39 27.04
C TYR A 11 -8.16 -16.79 28.45
N GLU A 12 -7.10 -16.03 28.77
CA GLU A 12 -6.92 -15.46 30.10
C GLU A 12 -7.92 -14.32 30.36
N ARG A 13 -8.36 -14.20 31.61
CA ARG A 13 -9.37 -13.23 32.06
C ARG A 13 -8.96 -12.61 33.38
N LEU A 14 -9.38 -11.36 33.58
CA LEU A 14 -9.28 -10.68 34.87
C LEU A 14 -10.24 -11.32 35.88
N SER A 15 -10.03 -11.06 37.17
CA SER A 15 -10.84 -11.64 38.26
C SER A 15 -12.33 -11.27 38.21
N ASN A 16 -12.67 -10.19 37.51
CA ASN A 16 -14.04 -9.75 37.22
C ASN A 16 -14.67 -10.45 35.99
N GLY A 17 -13.93 -11.33 35.30
CA GLY A 17 -14.36 -12.00 34.08
C GLY A 17 -14.14 -11.21 32.79
N SER A 18 -13.63 -9.96 32.87
CA SER A 18 -13.33 -9.15 31.69
C SER A 18 -11.99 -9.56 31.07
N CYS A 19 -11.70 -9.04 29.89
CA CYS A 19 -10.53 -9.46 29.14
C CYS A 19 -9.28 -8.72 29.56
N ILE A 20 -8.15 -9.43 29.64
CA ILE A 20 -6.85 -8.82 29.95
C ILE A 20 -6.41 -7.93 28.78
N GLN A 21 -6.60 -8.43 27.56
CA GLN A 21 -6.29 -7.73 26.33
C GLN A 21 -7.33 -8.08 25.26
N CYS A 22 -7.64 -7.11 24.39
CA CYS A 22 -8.54 -7.32 23.25
C CYS A 22 -7.77 -7.81 22.04
N ALA A 23 -8.43 -8.66 21.25
CA ALA A 23 -7.94 -9.02 19.93
C ALA A 23 -7.81 -7.77 19.05
N GLU A 24 -6.92 -7.81 18.08
CA GLU A 24 -6.66 -6.69 17.19
C GLU A 24 -7.97 -6.19 16.53
N GLY A 25 -8.17 -4.88 16.54
CA GLY A 25 -9.39 -4.26 16.00
C GLY A 25 -10.60 -4.24 16.95
N TRP A 26 -10.47 -4.69 18.20
CA TRP A 26 -11.55 -4.65 19.21
C TRP A 26 -11.19 -3.77 20.42
N LEU A 27 -12.21 -3.18 21.04
CA LEU A 27 -12.11 -2.21 22.13
C LEU A 27 -13.16 -2.47 23.20
N GLY A 28 -12.97 -1.83 24.35
CA GLY A 28 -13.86 -1.90 25.51
C GLY A 28 -13.38 -2.91 26.57
N PRO A 29 -13.93 -2.85 27.78
CA PRO A 29 -13.54 -3.75 28.88
C PRO A 29 -13.80 -5.23 28.56
N ASP A 30 -14.82 -5.50 27.77
CA ASP A 30 -15.24 -6.83 27.36
C ASP A 30 -14.86 -7.16 25.90
N CYS A 31 -14.10 -6.28 25.24
CA CYS A 31 -13.67 -6.43 23.84
C CYS A 31 -14.85 -6.74 22.88
N ASP A 32 -15.98 -6.10 23.13
CA ASP A 32 -17.24 -6.31 22.42
C ASP A 32 -17.54 -5.21 21.38
N ALA A 33 -16.77 -4.12 21.39
CA ALA A 33 -16.90 -3.02 20.45
C ALA A 33 -15.80 -3.05 19.38
N ILE A 34 -16.19 -2.91 18.12
CA ILE A 34 -15.25 -2.86 16.99
C ILE A 34 -14.54 -1.50 16.90
N ASN A 35 -13.25 -1.51 16.54
CA ASN A 35 -12.46 -0.35 16.20
C ASN A 35 -12.40 -0.14 14.69
N CYS A 36 -12.95 0.97 14.20
CA CYS A 36 -12.95 1.31 12.77
C CYS A 36 -11.72 2.12 12.32
N ASN A 37 -10.62 2.09 13.11
CA ASN A 37 -9.35 2.78 12.84
C ASN A 37 -9.48 4.29 12.54
N GLY A 38 -10.55 4.94 13.01
CA GLY A 38 -10.81 6.36 12.75
C GLY A 38 -11.24 6.68 11.31
N HIS A 39 -11.51 5.67 10.48
CA HIS A 39 -11.91 5.81 9.08
C HIS A 39 -13.36 5.41 8.82
N GLY A 40 -14.18 5.38 9.87
CA GLY A 40 -15.58 5.00 9.80
C GLY A 40 -16.26 5.08 11.14
N THR A 41 -17.55 4.79 11.14
CA THR A 41 -18.38 4.74 12.35
C THR A 41 -18.89 3.32 12.58
N PRO A 42 -18.92 2.83 13.83
CA PRO A 42 -19.46 1.51 14.11
C PRO A 42 -20.99 1.50 13.91
N ASN A 43 -21.51 0.36 13.48
CA ASN A 43 -22.96 0.15 13.38
C ASN A 43 -23.62 0.08 14.78
N TYR A 44 -24.96 0.10 14.84
CA TYR A 44 -25.74 0.04 16.08
C TYR A 44 -25.31 -1.13 17.01
N ASP A 45 -25.02 -2.29 16.44
CA ASP A 45 -24.61 -3.47 17.21
C ASP A 45 -23.14 -3.43 17.67
N LEU A 46 -22.36 -2.45 17.23
CA LEU A 46 -20.91 -2.28 17.47
C LEU A 46 -20.04 -3.45 17.00
N THR A 47 -20.55 -4.31 16.11
CA THR A 47 -19.84 -5.50 15.60
C THR A 47 -19.25 -5.31 14.21
N ASN A 48 -19.65 -4.27 13.49
CA ASN A 48 -19.19 -3.99 12.14
C ASN A 48 -19.03 -2.49 11.90
N CYS A 49 -18.13 -2.11 11.01
CA CYS A 49 -17.82 -0.73 10.69
C CYS A 49 -18.50 -0.27 9.39
N ASN A 50 -19.07 0.94 9.41
CA ASN A 50 -19.46 1.69 8.24
C ASN A 50 -18.29 2.60 7.83
N CYS A 51 -17.46 2.11 6.90
CA CYS A 51 -16.27 2.81 6.46
C CYS A 51 -16.61 4.02 5.56
N GLU A 52 -15.87 5.11 5.75
CA GLU A 52 -15.87 6.24 4.84
C GLU A 52 -15.07 5.90 3.58
N LYS A 53 -15.56 6.30 2.40
CA LYS A 53 -14.79 6.07 1.17
C LYS A 53 -13.51 6.92 1.18
N PRO A 54 -12.36 6.37 0.71
CA PRO A 54 -12.18 5.12 -0.02
C PRO A 54 -11.76 3.91 0.86
N TYR A 55 -11.93 3.98 2.18
CA TYR A 55 -11.54 2.92 3.11
C TYR A 55 -12.53 1.75 3.06
N SER A 56 -12.01 0.55 3.31
CA SER A 56 -12.71 -0.72 3.20
C SER A 56 -12.11 -1.76 4.14
N GLY A 57 -12.74 -2.93 4.27
CA GLY A 57 -12.33 -3.97 5.22
C GLY A 57 -13.22 -3.99 6.46
N GLN A 58 -13.01 -4.97 7.34
CA GLN A 58 -13.82 -5.15 8.53
C GLN A 58 -13.61 -4.02 9.55
N PHE A 59 -12.39 -3.48 9.62
CA PHE A 59 -11.98 -2.42 10.54
C PHE A 59 -11.62 -1.11 9.79
N CYS A 60 -12.02 -0.97 8.53
CA CYS A 60 -11.70 0.17 7.66
C CYS A 60 -10.19 0.41 7.46
N GLU A 61 -9.40 -0.65 7.49
CA GLU A 61 -7.94 -0.64 7.41
C GLU A 61 -7.40 -0.80 5.98
N THR A 62 -8.21 -1.31 5.06
CA THR A 62 -7.78 -1.64 3.70
C THR A 62 -8.20 -0.60 2.68
N PHE A 63 -7.35 -0.44 1.65
CA PHE A 63 -7.64 0.36 0.46
C PHE A 63 -7.73 -0.56 -0.75
N VAL A 64 -8.93 -0.78 -1.26
CA VAL A 64 -9.10 -1.48 -2.53
C VAL A 64 -8.83 -0.49 -3.66
N THR A 65 -7.82 -0.76 -4.49
CA THR A 65 -7.43 0.12 -5.62
C THR A 65 -8.61 0.44 -6.53
N LYS A 66 -9.49 -0.54 -6.78
CA LYS A 66 -10.73 -0.35 -7.55
C LYS A 66 -11.64 0.72 -6.94
N ASP A 67 -11.79 0.76 -5.62
CA ASP A 67 -12.65 1.72 -4.93
C ASP A 67 -12.00 3.10 -4.86
N VAL A 68 -10.67 3.16 -4.70
CA VAL A 68 -9.90 4.39 -4.84
C VAL A 68 -10.07 4.97 -6.25
N TYR A 69 -9.87 4.16 -7.30
CA TYR A 69 -10.05 4.60 -8.67
C TYR A 69 -11.49 5.00 -8.97
N SER A 70 -12.49 4.24 -8.50
CA SER A 70 -13.90 4.59 -8.67
C SER A 70 -14.26 5.90 -7.97
N TYR A 71 -13.77 6.12 -6.75
CA TYR A 71 -13.99 7.34 -5.98
C TYR A 71 -13.40 8.57 -6.67
N TYR A 72 -12.11 8.50 -7.05
CA TYR A 72 -11.46 9.60 -7.76
C TYR A 72 -12.02 9.81 -9.16
N ASN A 73 -12.38 8.76 -9.89
CA ASN A 73 -12.99 8.89 -11.22
C ASN A 73 -14.37 9.55 -11.15
N ASN A 74 -15.19 9.20 -10.16
CA ASN A 74 -16.50 9.85 -9.95
C ASN A 74 -16.33 11.32 -9.52
N ILE A 75 -15.40 11.61 -8.61
CA ILE A 75 -15.08 13.00 -8.23
C ILE A 75 -14.61 13.81 -9.43
N VAL A 76 -13.65 13.30 -10.20
CA VAL A 76 -13.11 13.94 -11.40
C VAL A 76 -14.23 14.19 -12.42
N SER A 77 -15.14 13.23 -12.60
CA SER A 77 -16.29 13.38 -13.49
C SER A 77 -17.27 14.48 -13.05
N ARG A 78 -17.42 14.71 -11.74
CA ARG A 78 -18.24 15.81 -11.19
C ARG A 78 -17.56 17.17 -11.25
N THR A 79 -16.23 17.23 -11.15
CA THR A 79 -15.46 18.49 -11.12
C THR A 79 -15.10 19.07 -12.50
N GLY A 80 -15.42 18.39 -13.61
CA GLY A 80 -15.14 18.90 -14.95
C GLY A 80 -13.63 19.14 -15.19
N ALA A 81 -13.27 20.19 -15.94
CA ALA A 81 -11.88 20.49 -16.34
C ALA A 81 -10.90 20.72 -15.16
N LEU A 82 -11.40 21.01 -13.95
CA LEU A 82 -10.58 21.10 -12.73
C LEU A 82 -10.07 19.72 -12.25
N GLY A 83 -10.70 18.62 -12.68
CA GLY A 83 -10.28 17.26 -12.33
C GLY A 83 -8.92 16.88 -12.92
N VAL A 84 -8.48 17.53 -14.01
CA VAL A 84 -7.15 17.33 -14.60
C VAL A 84 -6.05 17.76 -13.63
N LEU A 85 -6.29 18.79 -12.80
CA LEU A 85 -5.34 19.21 -11.76
C LEU A 85 -5.18 18.15 -10.67
N ALA A 86 -6.23 17.38 -10.36
CA ALA A 86 -6.16 16.27 -9.41
C ALA A 86 -5.40 15.05 -9.95
N CYS A 87 -5.28 14.91 -11.29
CA CYS A 87 -4.47 13.89 -11.92
C CYS A 87 -2.97 14.21 -11.87
N ILE A 88 -2.58 15.49 -11.73
CA ILE A 88 -1.16 15.90 -11.71
C ILE A 88 -0.40 15.25 -10.54
N PRO A 89 -0.88 15.28 -9.28
CA PRO A 89 -0.23 14.57 -8.18
C PRO A 89 -0.08 13.06 -8.43
N LEU A 90 -1.09 12.41 -9.01
CA LEU A 90 -1.05 10.98 -9.33
C LEU A 90 -0.01 10.67 -10.41
N LEU A 91 0.12 11.52 -11.44
CA LEU A 91 1.14 11.39 -12.47
C LEU A 91 2.55 11.58 -11.91
N ILE A 92 2.75 12.50 -10.95
CA ILE A 92 4.03 12.70 -10.26
C ILE A 92 4.37 11.47 -9.41
N ILE A 93 3.41 10.94 -8.64
CA ILE A 93 3.60 9.72 -7.85
C ILE A 93 3.93 8.55 -8.76
N TYR A 94 3.23 8.39 -9.88
CA TYR A 94 3.51 7.34 -10.85
C TYR A 94 4.91 7.49 -11.46
N ALA A 95 5.30 8.68 -11.91
CA ALA A 95 6.61 8.95 -12.50
C ALA A 95 7.77 8.74 -11.50
N THR A 96 7.57 9.10 -10.23
CA THR A 96 8.56 8.85 -9.17
C THR A 96 8.66 7.35 -8.88
N CYS A 97 7.54 6.63 -8.75
CA CYS A 97 7.51 5.18 -8.61
C CYS A 97 8.20 4.46 -9.77
N ASP A 98 7.95 4.86 -11.02
CA ASP A 98 8.61 4.30 -12.21
C ASP A 98 10.12 4.56 -12.19
N ARG A 99 10.57 5.77 -11.83
CA ARG A 99 11.99 6.07 -11.66
C ARG A 99 12.64 5.22 -10.57
N TYR A 100 11.98 5.02 -9.44
CA TYR A 100 12.48 4.16 -8.36
C TYR A 100 12.51 2.68 -8.77
N ALA A 101 11.49 2.20 -9.48
CA ALA A 101 11.43 0.84 -10.00
C ALA A 101 12.56 0.59 -11.02
N LYS A 102 12.79 1.53 -11.95
CA LYS A 102 13.91 1.50 -12.90
C LYS A 102 15.27 1.55 -12.21
N ARG A 103 15.43 2.36 -11.15
CA ARG A 103 16.65 2.36 -10.32
C ARG A 103 16.91 0.98 -9.70
N ARG A 104 15.90 0.34 -9.10
CA ARG A 104 16.04 -1.02 -8.54
C ARG A 104 16.31 -2.09 -9.61
N GLN A 105 15.76 -1.93 -10.82
CA GLN A 105 16.10 -2.81 -11.94
C GLN A 105 17.57 -2.63 -12.35
N ARG A 106 18.06 -1.39 -12.46
CA ARG A 106 19.47 -1.09 -12.73
C ARG A 106 20.39 -1.67 -11.65
N GLU A 107 20.09 -1.48 -10.37
CA GLU A 107 20.87 -2.06 -9.28
C GLU A 107 20.91 -3.61 -9.32
N ARG A 108 19.80 -4.26 -9.70
CA ARG A 108 19.78 -5.72 -9.89
C ARG A 108 20.64 -6.13 -11.08
N VAL A 109 20.52 -5.46 -12.22
CA VAL A 109 21.31 -5.74 -13.42
C VAL A 109 22.79 -5.48 -13.18
N GLU A 110 23.16 -4.39 -12.50
CA GLU A 110 24.54 -4.08 -12.10
C GLU A 110 25.12 -5.14 -11.16
N LYS A 111 24.36 -5.61 -10.17
CA LYS A 111 24.80 -6.73 -9.31
C LYS A 111 25.01 -8.02 -10.11
N HIS A 112 24.12 -8.32 -11.06
CA HIS A 112 24.27 -9.46 -11.96
C HIS A 112 25.46 -9.30 -12.93
N LEU A 113 25.72 -8.10 -13.47
CA LEU A 113 26.87 -7.80 -14.33
C LEU A 113 28.19 -7.84 -13.56
N THR A 114 28.22 -7.29 -12.33
CA THR A 114 29.43 -7.31 -11.49
C THR A 114 29.76 -8.74 -11.05
N GLY A 115 28.75 -9.52 -10.66
CA GLY A 115 28.93 -10.93 -10.32
C GLY A 115 29.33 -11.83 -11.50
N THR A 116 29.02 -11.45 -12.75
CA THR A 116 29.46 -12.16 -13.96
C THR A 116 30.81 -11.66 -14.47
N MET A 117 31.15 -10.37 -14.34
CA MET A 117 32.45 -9.82 -14.73
C MET A 117 33.59 -10.24 -13.81
N ILE A 118 33.34 -10.55 -12.53
CA ILE A 118 34.37 -11.10 -11.61
C ILE A 118 34.83 -12.52 -12.05
N LYS A 119 34.13 -13.19 -12.97
CA LYS A 119 34.53 -14.51 -13.52
C LYS A 119 35.43 -14.46 -14.77
N GLN A 120 35.78 -13.30 -15.31
CA GLN A 120 36.74 -13.20 -16.41
C GLN A 120 37.91 -12.29 -16.03
N PRO A 121 39.08 -12.84 -15.63
CA PRO A 121 40.13 -12.07 -15.00
C PRO A 121 40.98 -11.24 -15.98
N ASN A 122 40.69 -11.17 -17.28
CA ASN A 122 41.58 -10.48 -18.22
C ASN A 122 40.91 -10.02 -19.53
N ARG A 123 40.07 -9.00 -19.48
CA ARG A 123 39.86 -8.15 -20.66
C ARG A 123 39.54 -6.73 -20.25
N THR A 124 40.53 -5.85 -20.37
CA THR A 124 40.37 -4.41 -20.25
C THR A 124 39.44 -3.93 -21.36
N VAL A 125 38.19 -3.62 -21.02
CA VAL A 125 37.18 -3.16 -21.97
C VAL A 125 37.49 -1.70 -22.33
N ASN A 126 37.73 -1.45 -23.62
CA ASN A 126 38.07 -0.13 -24.14
C ASN A 126 36.81 0.73 -24.23
N ARG A 127 36.69 1.71 -23.31
CA ARG A 127 35.50 2.56 -23.13
C ARG A 127 35.03 3.26 -24.41
N ASN A 128 35.97 3.64 -25.27
CA ASN A 128 35.65 4.39 -26.50
C ASN A 128 34.84 3.57 -27.52
N ALA A 129 34.94 2.24 -27.51
CA ALA A 129 34.17 1.37 -28.40
C ALA A 129 32.72 1.17 -27.97
N ILE A 130 32.42 1.38 -26.68
CA ILE A 130 31.07 1.29 -26.13
C ILE A 130 30.29 2.57 -26.45
N GLU A 131 30.96 3.72 -26.36
CA GLU A 131 30.35 5.02 -26.66
C GLU A 131 29.93 5.14 -28.13
N SER A 132 30.73 4.60 -29.06
CA SER A 132 30.37 4.58 -30.48
C SER A 132 29.18 3.68 -30.81
N LEU A 133 29.01 2.56 -30.09
CA LEU A 133 27.90 1.63 -30.31
C LEU A 133 26.58 2.15 -29.74
N LEU A 134 26.64 2.89 -28.63
CA LEU A 134 25.46 3.53 -28.03
C LEU A 134 24.94 4.68 -28.88
N HIS A 135 25.83 5.47 -29.49
CA HIS A 135 25.41 6.57 -30.36
C HIS A 135 24.90 6.10 -31.74
N SER A 136 25.38 4.98 -32.27
CA SER A 136 24.87 4.45 -33.55
C SER A 136 23.46 3.87 -33.47
N SER A 137 22.96 3.56 -32.27
CA SER A 137 21.61 2.98 -32.07
C SER A 137 20.50 4.02 -31.86
N ASP A 138 20.83 5.32 -31.85
CA ASP A 138 19.87 6.42 -31.68
C ASP A 138 19.46 7.08 -33.02
N GLU A 139 19.93 6.58 -34.19
CA GLU A 139 19.68 7.16 -35.53
C GLU A 139 18.76 6.34 -36.47
N GLU A 140 17.92 5.43 -35.96
CA GLU A 140 16.83 4.82 -36.77
C GLU A 140 15.43 5.05 -36.19
#